data_AF-A0A7S1Q5S2-F1
#
_entry.id   AF-A0A7S1Q5S2-F1
#
_cell.length_a   1.000
_cell.length_b   1.000
_cell.length_c   1.000
_cell.angle_alpha   90.00
_cell.angle_beta   90.00
_cell.angle_gamma   90.00
#
_symmetry.space_group_name_H-M   'P 1'
#
loop_
_entity.id
_entity.type
_entity.pdbx_description
1 polymer ?
#
loop_
_entity_poly.entity_id
_entity_poly.type
_entity_poly.pdbx_seq_one_letter_code
_entity_poly.pdbx_strand_id
1 'polypeptide(L)'
;DAFVGGGAMAPGECPQGYYRSSAIVFGCNNFAGTVHYMLAPAATTSVVRIPAGVKNLTIKATADTGIGLKLQDPKDGSYIVDSNSRRPGIITDSRRSGTFQGMPVAFSGDDADATDMETLLLNGTLPAPT
;
A
#
# COMPACT_ATOMS: atom_id res chain seq x y z
N ASP A 1 -34.19 -23.59 4.63
CA ASP A 1 -32.83 -24.06 4.90
C ASP A 1 -32.33 -24.98 3.82
N ALA A 2 -31.33 -24.56 3.06
CA ALA A 2 -30.58 -25.44 2.17
C ALA A 2 -29.11 -25.03 2.22
N PHE A 3 -28.31 -25.80 2.96
CA PHE A 3 -26.86 -25.72 2.95
C PHE A 3 -26.38 -26.60 1.79
N VAL A 4 -25.97 -25.97 0.68
CA VAL A 4 -25.28 -26.67 -0.41
C VAL A 4 -23.79 -26.54 -0.15
N GLY A 5 -23.13 -27.69 0.02
CA GLY A 5 -21.72 -27.80 0.36
C GLY A 5 -20.82 -27.06 -0.63
N GLY A 6 -20.13 -26.04 -0.13
CA GLY A 6 -18.99 -25.43 -0.81
C GLY A 6 -17.72 -26.08 -0.28
N GLY A 7 -16.99 -26.79 -1.16
CA GLY A 7 -15.60 -27.14 -0.90
C GLY A 7 -14.82 -25.88 -0.53
N ALA A 8 -13.96 -25.99 0.48
CA ALA A 8 -13.13 -24.87 0.91
C ALA A 8 -12.31 -24.37 -0.29
N MET A 9 -12.61 -23.16 -0.78
CA MET A 9 -11.78 -22.49 -1.78
C MET A 9 -10.38 -22.30 -1.20
N ALA A 10 -9.34 -22.53 -2.01
CA ALA A 10 -7.99 -22.20 -1.62
C ALA A 10 -7.91 -20.69 -1.32
N PRO A 11 -7.11 -20.25 -0.33
CA PRO A 11 -6.92 -18.83 -0.05
C PRO A 11 -6.48 -18.09 -1.31
N GLY A 12 -7.35 -17.26 -1.87
CA GLY A 12 -7.06 -16.43 -3.05
C GLY A 12 -7.81 -16.77 -4.33
N GLU A 13 -8.62 -17.83 -4.36
CA GLU A 13 -9.52 -18.11 -5.50
C GLU A 13 -10.83 -17.34 -5.38
N CYS A 14 -11.25 -16.68 -6.47
CA CYS A 14 -12.57 -16.07 -6.55
C CYS A 14 -13.63 -17.15 -6.76
N PRO A 15 -14.85 -16.98 -6.19
CA PRO A 15 -15.97 -17.85 -6.52
C PRO A 15 -16.19 -17.93 -8.03
N GLN A 16 -16.75 -19.04 -8.52
CA GLN A 16 -17.06 -19.21 -9.93
C GLN A 16 -17.91 -18.04 -10.45
N GLY A 17 -17.49 -17.45 -11.57
CA GLY A 17 -18.13 -16.28 -12.18
C GLY A 17 -17.62 -14.92 -11.67
N TYR A 18 -16.64 -14.91 -10.75
CA TYR A 18 -16.03 -13.69 -10.23
C TYR A 18 -14.54 -13.63 -10.58
N TYR A 19 -14.01 -12.40 -10.66
CA TYR A 19 -12.59 -12.12 -10.83
C TYR A 19 -12.12 -11.10 -9.79
N ARG A 20 -10.82 -11.09 -9.51
CA ARG A 20 -10.21 -10.10 -8.61
C ARG A 20 -10.11 -8.76 -9.33
N SER A 21 -10.62 -7.70 -8.72
CA SER A 21 -10.46 -6.32 -9.21
C SER A 21 -9.18 -5.64 -8.69
N SER A 22 -8.46 -6.28 -7.76
CA SER A 22 -7.22 -5.75 -7.16
C SER A 22 -6.14 -6.83 -7.04
N ALA A 23 -4.90 -6.45 -7.33
CA ALA A 23 -3.73 -7.31 -7.23
C ALA A 23 -3.45 -7.77 -5.79
N ILE A 24 -3.78 -6.93 -4.79
CA ILE A 24 -3.72 -7.25 -3.37
C ILE A 24 -5.14 -7.15 -2.80
N VAL A 25 -5.61 -8.21 -2.15
CA VAL A 25 -6.95 -8.28 -1.53
C VAL A 25 -6.78 -8.33 -0.02
N PHE A 26 -7.39 -7.39 0.70
CA PHE A 26 -7.32 -7.36 2.17
C PHE A 26 -8.33 -8.31 2.78
N GLY A 27 -7.92 -9.06 3.81
CA GLY A 27 -8.78 -9.93 4.62
C GLY A 27 -9.07 -9.34 6.00
N CYS A 28 -10.02 -9.95 6.72
CA CYS A 28 -10.36 -9.55 8.09
C CYS A 28 -9.32 -10.01 9.15
N ASN A 29 -8.48 -10.98 8.79
CA ASN A 29 -7.39 -11.49 9.63
C ASN A 29 -6.05 -10.99 9.09
N ASN A 30 -4.96 -11.31 9.80
CA ASN A 30 -3.61 -11.06 9.30
C ASN A 30 -3.45 -11.61 7.88
N PHE A 31 -3.06 -10.73 6.97
CA PHE A 31 -2.94 -11.03 5.56
C PHE A 31 -1.64 -10.44 5.01
N ALA A 32 -1.05 -11.14 4.05
CA ALA A 32 0.09 -10.66 3.27
C ALA A 32 -0.16 -10.97 1.79
N GLY A 33 0.31 -10.09 0.91
CA GLY A 33 0.21 -10.27 -0.53
C GLY A 33 1.36 -9.60 -1.24
N THR A 34 1.72 -10.14 -2.40
CA THR A 34 2.82 -9.67 -3.25
C THR A 34 2.32 -9.55 -4.68
N VAL A 35 2.83 -8.55 -5.39
CA VAL A 35 2.58 -8.33 -6.81
C VAL A 35 3.85 -7.79 -7.46
N HIS A 36 4.07 -8.15 -8.72
CA HIS A 36 5.18 -7.67 -9.51
C HIS A 36 4.66 -6.77 -10.63
N TYR A 37 5.38 -5.69 -10.90
CA TYR A 37 5.08 -4.76 -11.99
C TYR A 37 6.32 -4.56 -12.85
N MET A 38 6.11 -4.44 -14.16
CA MET A 38 7.11 -3.88 -15.06
C MET A 38 6.80 -2.40 -15.24
N LEU A 39 7.73 -1.54 -14.83
CA LEU A 39 7.60 -0.09 -14.96
C LEU A 39 8.71 0.43 -15.84
N ALA A 40 8.36 1.31 -16.78
CA ALA A 40 9.35 2.08 -17.50
C ALA A 40 10.05 3.08 -16.54
N PRO A 41 11.29 3.50 -16.83
CA PRO A 41 11.96 4.53 -16.05
C PRO A 41 11.07 5.78 -15.88
N ALA A 42 11.03 6.32 -14.66
CA ALA A 42 10.19 7.46 -14.26
C ALA A 42 8.67 7.27 -14.38
N ALA A 43 8.18 6.08 -14.74
CA ALA A 43 6.75 5.79 -14.74
C ALA A 43 6.21 5.66 -13.31
N THR A 44 4.94 6.04 -13.12
CA THR A 44 4.21 5.85 -11.86
C THR A 44 3.03 4.93 -12.11
N THR A 45 2.78 3.99 -11.21
CA THR A 45 1.58 3.13 -11.24
C THR A 45 0.87 3.11 -9.89
N SER A 46 -0.44 2.90 -9.91
CA SER A 46 -1.20 2.64 -8.68
C SER A 46 -1.16 1.14 -8.37
N VAL A 47 -0.62 0.78 -7.21
CA VAL A 47 -0.41 -0.62 -6.82
C VAL A 47 -1.63 -1.22 -6.12
N VAL A 48 -2.17 -0.49 -5.14
CA VAL A 48 -3.28 -0.96 -4.31
C VAL A 48 -4.04 0.21 -3.71
N ARG A 49 -5.37 0.09 -3.61
CA ARG A 49 -6.20 0.96 -2.77
C ARG A 49 -6.31 0.34 -1.39
N ILE A 50 -5.84 1.04 -0.36
CA ILE A 50 -5.89 0.55 1.02
C ILE A 50 -7.27 0.93 1.60
N PRO A 51 -8.11 -0.04 1.99
CA PRO A 51 -9.41 0.26 2.57
C PRO A 51 -9.25 0.84 3.98
N ALA A 52 -10.23 1.66 4.38
CA ALA A 52 -10.37 2.13 5.75
C ALA A 52 -10.45 0.95 6.73
N GLY A 53 -9.95 1.15 7.94
CA GLY A 53 -9.98 0.13 8.99
C GLY A 53 -8.83 -0.89 8.93
N VAL A 54 -8.00 -0.89 7.87
CA VAL A 54 -6.76 -1.67 7.85
C VAL A 54 -5.87 -1.25 9.00
N LYS A 55 -5.28 -2.23 9.70
CA LYS A 55 -4.46 -2.00 10.88
C LYS A 55 -3.01 -2.40 10.65
N ASN A 56 -2.08 -1.60 11.15
CA ASN A 56 -0.64 -1.90 11.20
C ASN A 56 -0.07 -2.39 9.86
N LEU A 57 -0.31 -1.61 8.79
CA LEU A 57 0.11 -1.99 7.44
C LEU A 57 1.61 -1.74 7.25
N THR A 58 2.30 -2.74 6.71
CA THR A 58 3.66 -2.61 6.19
C THR A 58 3.64 -2.87 4.69
N ILE A 59 4.14 -1.91 3.90
CA ILE A 59 4.39 -2.07 2.47
C ILE A 59 5.90 -2.06 2.28
N LYS A 60 6.39 -3.05 1.53
CA LYS A 60 7.78 -3.13 1.08
C LYS A 60 7.79 -3.19 -0.43
N ALA A 61 8.54 -2.30 -1.05
CA ALA A 61 8.78 -2.29 -2.48
C ALA A 61 10.27 -2.48 -2.74
N THR A 62 10.61 -3.34 -3.69
CA THR A 62 11.98 -3.64 -4.10
C THR A 62 12.06 -3.49 -5.60
N ALA A 63 13.12 -2.85 -6.09
CA ALA A 63 13.34 -2.69 -7.52
C ALA A 63 14.82 -2.90 -7.87
N ASP A 64 15.08 -3.25 -9.13
CA ASP A 64 16.43 -3.41 -9.67
C ASP A 64 17.14 -2.04 -9.86
N THR A 65 16.36 -0.96 -9.83
CA THR A 65 16.79 0.45 -9.96
C THR A 65 15.93 1.33 -9.07
N GLY A 66 16.38 2.56 -8.79
CA GLY A 66 15.69 3.52 -7.92
C GLY A 66 14.18 3.54 -8.05
N ILE A 67 13.49 3.34 -6.92
CA ILE A 67 12.04 3.37 -6.80
C ILE A 67 11.64 4.44 -5.79
N GLY A 68 10.46 5.03 -5.97
CA GLY A 68 9.88 5.96 -5.00
C GLY A 68 8.45 5.57 -4.65
N LEU A 69 8.09 5.67 -3.38
CA LEU A 69 6.75 5.40 -2.88
C LEU A 69 5.95 6.68 -2.74
N LYS A 70 4.67 6.56 -3.11
CA LYS A 70 3.67 7.60 -2.91
C LYS A 70 2.45 7.03 -2.22
N LEU A 71 1.97 7.73 -1.21
CA LEU A 71 0.70 7.48 -0.54
C LEU A 71 -0.18 8.72 -0.70
N GLN A 72 -1.35 8.54 -1.31
CA GLN A 72 -2.29 9.61 -1.62
C GLN A 72 -3.60 9.38 -0.86
N ASP A 73 -4.18 10.45 -0.30
CA ASP A 73 -5.55 10.44 0.18
C ASP A 73 -6.49 10.56 -1.04
N PRO A 74 -7.33 9.55 -1.33
CA PRO A 74 -8.24 9.61 -2.47
C PRO A 74 -9.36 10.66 -2.30
N LYS A 75 -9.58 11.19 -1.09
CA LYS A 75 -10.63 12.18 -0.81
C LYS A 75 -10.37 13.49 -1.56
N ASP A 76 -9.17 14.02 -1.45
CA ASP A 76 -8.78 15.34 -1.97
C ASP A 76 -7.58 15.28 -2.92
N GLY A 77 -7.01 14.09 -3.13
CA GLY A 77 -5.84 13.88 -3.97
C GLY A 77 -4.53 14.37 -3.36
N SER A 78 -4.52 14.74 -2.08
CA SER A 78 -3.31 15.16 -1.38
C SER A 78 -2.36 13.99 -1.15
N TYR A 79 -1.06 14.24 -1.24
CA TYR A 79 -0.05 13.25 -0.88
C TYR A 79 0.27 13.31 0.60
N ILE A 80 0.18 12.15 1.25
CA ILE A 80 0.60 11.92 2.62
C ILE A 80 2.10 11.60 2.63
N VAL A 81 2.51 10.74 1.70
CA VAL A 81 3.90 10.40 1.40
C VAL A 81 4.13 10.65 -0.08
N ASP A 82 5.20 11.38 -0.41
CA ASP A 82 5.75 11.44 -1.77
C ASP A 82 7.25 11.64 -1.62
N SER A 83 8.02 10.57 -1.90
CA SER A 83 9.47 10.56 -1.69
C SER A 83 10.19 11.72 -2.38
N ASN A 84 9.65 12.21 -3.50
CA ASN A 84 10.24 13.25 -4.34
C ASN A 84 9.65 14.65 -4.14
N SER A 85 8.67 14.80 -3.24
CA SER A 85 8.00 16.09 -3.06
C SER A 85 8.84 17.09 -2.26
N ARG A 86 8.69 18.38 -2.60
CA ARG A 86 9.22 19.52 -1.83
C ARG A 86 8.12 20.29 -1.09
N ARG A 87 6.88 19.80 -1.12
CA ARG A 87 5.74 20.50 -0.53
C ARG A 87 5.76 20.34 1.00
N PRO A 88 5.51 21.41 1.76
CA PRO A 88 5.41 21.32 3.21
C PRO A 88 4.23 20.44 3.61
N GLY A 89 4.31 19.79 4.77
CA GLY A 89 3.24 18.96 5.29
C GLY A 89 3.25 17.50 4.80
N ILE A 90 4.04 17.16 3.77
CA ILE A 90 4.16 15.80 3.21
C ILE A 90 5.34 15.06 3.84
N ILE A 91 5.20 13.75 4.07
CA ILE A 91 6.33 12.88 4.45
C ILE A 91 7.17 12.63 3.20
N THR A 92 8.46 12.94 3.29
CA THR A 92 9.40 12.97 2.16
C THR A 92 10.70 12.29 2.55
N ASP A 93 11.66 12.16 1.64
CA ASP A 93 12.98 11.61 1.96
C ASP A 93 13.73 12.45 3.03
N SER A 94 13.54 13.77 3.06
CA SER A 94 14.11 14.65 4.10
C SER A 94 13.35 14.63 5.43
N ARG A 95 12.14 14.07 5.44
CA ARG A 95 11.27 13.99 6.61
C ARG A 95 10.49 12.68 6.57
N ARG A 96 11.18 11.62 7.01
CA ARG A 96 10.82 10.20 6.90
C ARG A 96 9.72 9.73 7.85
N SER A 97 9.14 10.61 8.65
CA SER A 97 8.01 10.27 9.52
C SER A 97 7.08 11.45 9.77
N GLY A 98 5.85 11.14 10.15
CA GLY A 98 4.82 12.12 10.46
C GLY A 98 3.54 11.44 10.93
N THR A 99 2.44 12.18 10.87
CA THR A 99 1.10 11.65 11.19
C THR A 99 0.11 12.01 10.08
N PHE A 100 -0.83 11.11 9.83
CA PHE A 100 -1.98 11.34 8.97
C PHE A 100 -3.25 11.09 9.79
N GLN A 101 -4.03 12.16 10.04
CA GLN A 101 -5.21 12.12 10.91
C GLN A 101 -4.94 11.44 12.27
N GLY A 102 -3.78 11.74 12.86
CA GLY A 102 -3.33 11.16 14.14
C GLY A 102 -2.71 9.77 14.06
N MET A 103 -2.78 9.09 12.90
CA MET A 103 -2.11 7.81 12.67
C MET A 103 -0.62 8.04 12.35
N PRO A 104 0.33 7.43 13.09
CA PRO A 104 1.74 7.48 12.74
C PRO A 104 2.04 6.82 11.38
N VAL A 105 2.80 7.55 10.56
CA VAL A 105 3.29 7.10 9.26
C VAL A 105 4.80 7.25 9.23
N ALA A 106 5.50 6.21 8.78
CA ALA A 106 6.94 6.24 8.57
C ALA A 106 7.30 5.67 7.21
N PHE A 107 8.31 6.24 6.59
CA PHE A 107 8.82 5.91 5.27
C PHE A 107 10.35 5.72 5.41
N SER A 108 10.92 4.67 4.83
CA SER A 108 12.36 4.40 4.95
C SER A 108 13.21 5.52 4.37
N GLY A 109 12.75 6.15 3.27
CA GLY A 109 13.57 7.03 2.45
C GLY A 109 14.15 6.34 1.23
N ASP A 110 14.75 7.15 0.37
CA ASP A 110 15.59 6.72 -0.75
C ASP A 110 16.97 6.38 -0.18
N ASP A 111 17.14 5.12 0.22
CA ASP A 111 18.39 4.60 0.75
C ASP A 111 19.11 3.88 -0.41
N ALA A 112 20.19 4.48 -0.91
CA ALA A 112 20.97 3.98 -2.04
C ALA A 112 21.80 2.74 -1.67
N ASP A 113 21.11 1.60 -1.48
CA ASP A 113 21.71 0.28 -1.33
C ASP A 113 21.65 -0.48 -2.67
N ALA A 114 22.47 -1.53 -2.81
CA ALA A 114 22.58 -2.31 -4.06
C ALA A 114 21.26 -2.97 -4.53
N THR A 115 20.22 -2.95 -3.69
CA THR A 115 18.83 -3.22 -4.07
C THR A 115 17.99 -2.11 -3.45
N ASP A 116 17.39 -1.26 -4.28
CA ASP A 116 16.59 -0.15 -3.78
C ASP A 116 15.32 -0.73 -3.15
N MET A 117 15.29 -0.71 -1.81
CA MET A 117 14.17 -1.19 -1.02
C MET A 117 13.57 -0.03 -0.24
N GLU A 118 12.31 0.27 -0.55
CA GLU A 118 11.54 1.26 0.18
C GLU A 118 10.47 0.61 1.05
N THR A 119 10.33 1.09 2.29
CA THR A 119 9.34 0.62 3.25
C THR A 119 8.42 1.75 3.69
N LEU A 120 7.11 1.49 3.67
CA LEU A 120 6.08 2.36 4.24
C LEU A 120 5.38 1.63 5.39
N LEU A 121 5.34 2.27 6.55
CA LEU A 121 4.73 1.78 7.79
C LEU A 121 3.57 2.69 8.18
N LEU A 122 2.38 2.11 8.30
CA LEU A 122 1.18 2.77 8.83
C LEU A 122 0.79 2.10 10.16
N ASN A 123 1.17 2.71 11.27
CA ASN A 123 0.94 2.14 12.61
C ASN A 123 -0.38 2.67 13.17
N GLY A 124 -1.27 1.78 13.60
CA GLY A 124 -2.62 2.14 14.03
C GLY A 124 -3.68 1.66 13.04
N THR A 125 -4.84 2.32 13.03
CA THR A 125 -5.96 2.00 12.15
C THR A 125 -6.09 3.08 11.09
N LEU A 126 -6.09 2.69 9.81
CA LEU A 126 -6.31 3.64 8.72
C LEU A 126 -7.71 4.26 8.88
N PRO A 127 -7.80 5.59 9.00
CA PRO A 127 -9.09 6.24 9.14
C PRO A 127 -9.93 6.08 7.87
N ALA A 128 -11.25 6.20 8.01
CA ALA A 128 -12.09 6.36 6.84
C ALA A 128 -11.69 7.64 6.09
N PRO A 129 -11.77 7.66 4.75
CA PRO A 129 -11.81 8.93 4.02
C PRO A 129 -12.92 9.76 4.64
N THR A 130 -12.57 10.91 5.22
CA THR A 130 -13.56 11.82 5.83
C THR A 130 -14.27 12.64 4.78
#